data_AF-A0A960XYX8-F1
#
_entry.id   AF-A0A960XYX8-F1
#
_cell.length_a   1.000
_cell.length_b   1.000
_cell.length_c   1.000
_cell.angle_alpha   90.00
_cell.angle_beta   90.00
_cell.angle_gamma   90.00
#
_symmetry.space_group_name_H-M   'P 1'
#
loop_
_entity.id
_entity.type
_entity.pdbx_description
1 polymer ?
#
loop_
_entity_poly.entity_id
_entity_poly.type
_entity_poly.pdbx_seq_one_letter_code
_entity_poly.pdbx_strand_id
1 'polypeptide(L)'
;SDTTLSSSNTARNQNFVPGHSAELTFRPGNPVALTVLGKAPYDLFIKVLNTGHEVHFAGKYYGEDGADRYIDDAGFPWALMVPDYWQWPYERANIHDGYPEFDDWYLSAGQTAQNWYDSAVSDYVFPAN
;
A
#
# COMPACT_ATOMS: atom_id res chain seq x y z
N SER A 1 -19.96 14.37 -8.72
CA SER A 1 -18.63 14.32 -9.36
C SER A 1 -18.62 13.07 -10.21
N ASP A 2 -18.72 13.22 -11.52
CA ASP A 2 -18.94 12.11 -12.47
C ASP A 2 -17.63 11.43 -12.89
N THR A 3 -16.66 11.34 -11.97
CA THR A 3 -15.29 10.84 -12.25
C THR A 3 -14.89 9.65 -11.40
N THR A 4 -15.74 9.19 -10.48
CA THR A 4 -15.50 7.95 -9.74
C THR A 4 -15.86 6.79 -10.66
N LEU A 5 -14.89 5.91 -10.95
CA LEU A 5 -15.18 4.64 -11.61
C LEU A 5 -16.25 3.92 -10.79
N SER A 6 -17.32 3.45 -11.44
CA SER A 6 -18.42 2.74 -10.77
C SER A 6 -18.02 1.36 -10.25
N SER A 7 -16.81 0.92 -10.57
CA SER A 7 -16.22 -0.37 -10.23
C SER A 7 -15.29 -0.26 -9.02
N SER A 8 -15.45 -1.17 -8.06
CA SER A 8 -14.46 -1.45 -7.02
C SER A 8 -13.66 -2.71 -7.37
N ASN A 9 -12.44 -2.79 -6.82
CA ASN A 9 -11.52 -3.91 -7.00
C ASN A 9 -11.78 -5.06 -6.03
N THR A 10 -12.44 -4.81 -4.90
CA THR A 10 -12.68 -5.80 -3.83
C THR A 10 -14.11 -5.73 -3.31
N ALA A 11 -15.10 -5.58 -4.20
CA ALA A 11 -16.49 -5.64 -3.79
C ALA A 11 -16.92 -7.08 -3.48
N ARG A 12 -17.91 -7.24 -2.59
CA ARG A 12 -18.50 -8.54 -2.30
C ARG A 12 -19.12 -9.15 -3.56
N ASN A 13 -19.03 -10.47 -3.68
CA ASN A 13 -19.53 -11.25 -4.81
C ASN A 13 -18.81 -11.00 -6.16
N GLN A 14 -17.64 -10.37 -6.15
CA GLN A 14 -16.74 -10.37 -7.30
C GLN A 14 -15.83 -11.61 -7.26
N ASN A 15 -15.50 -12.13 -8.44
CA ASN A 15 -14.47 -13.15 -8.58
C ASN A 15 -13.11 -12.47 -8.71
N PHE A 16 -12.06 -13.15 -8.23
CA PHE A 16 -10.69 -12.70 -8.44
C PHE A 16 -10.38 -12.59 -9.94
N VAL A 17 -9.78 -11.47 -10.32
CA VAL A 17 -9.26 -11.23 -11.66
C VAL A 17 -7.81 -10.76 -11.53
N PRO A 18 -6.85 -11.35 -12.26
CA PRO A 18 -5.47 -10.87 -12.25
C PRO A 18 -5.39 -9.38 -12.61
N GLY A 19 -4.60 -8.63 -11.82
CA GLY A 19 -4.36 -7.22 -12.05
C GLY A 19 -3.50 -6.95 -13.30
N HIS A 20 -3.47 -5.69 -13.72
CA HIS A 20 -2.56 -5.26 -14.79
C HIS A 20 -1.10 -5.31 -14.32
N SER A 21 -0.19 -5.64 -15.25
CA SER A 21 1.25 -5.64 -15.02
C SER A 21 1.95 -4.64 -15.93
N ALA A 22 2.99 -3.99 -15.40
CA ALA A 22 3.91 -3.16 -16.19
C ALA A 22 5.34 -3.67 -15.98
N GLU A 23 6.13 -3.70 -17.05
CA GLU A 23 7.53 -4.11 -17.01
C GLU A 23 8.40 -2.97 -17.50
N LEU A 24 9.47 -2.66 -16.76
CA LEU A 24 10.47 -1.67 -17.13
C LEU A 24 11.84 -2.33 -17.16
N THR A 25 12.49 -2.30 -18.33
CA THR A 25 13.88 -2.76 -18.48
C THR A 25 14.82 -1.59 -18.63
N PHE A 26 15.80 -1.48 -17.72
CA PHE A 26 16.92 -0.55 -17.86
C PHE A 26 18.15 -1.30 -18.40
N ARG A 27 18.73 -0.82 -19.50
CA ARG A 27 19.95 -1.38 -20.09
C ARG A 27 21.08 -0.35 -20.06
N PRO A 28 22.04 -0.48 -19.12
CA PRO A 28 23.23 0.37 -19.11
C PRO A 28 24.02 0.27 -20.43
N GLY A 29 24.57 1.39 -20.91
CA GLY A 29 25.45 1.38 -22.09
C GLY A 29 26.79 0.66 -21.86
N ASN A 30 27.22 0.54 -20.59
CA ASN A 30 28.36 -0.24 -20.16
C ASN A 30 27.96 -1.10 -18.94
N PRO A 31 28.56 -2.28 -18.73
CA PRO A 31 28.29 -3.08 -17.53
C PRO A 31 28.49 -2.27 -16.24
N VAL A 32 27.49 -2.29 -15.35
CA VAL A 32 27.55 -1.66 -14.03
C VAL A 32 27.33 -2.74 -12.97
N ALA A 33 28.17 -2.76 -11.94
CA ALA A 33 28.00 -3.67 -10.81
C ALA A 33 26.73 -3.34 -10.01
N LEU A 34 25.97 -4.36 -9.62
CA LEU A 34 24.73 -4.18 -8.83
C LEU A 34 24.96 -3.43 -7.52
N THR A 35 26.11 -3.60 -6.89
CA THR A 35 26.48 -2.90 -5.65
C THR A 35 26.62 -1.39 -5.84
N VAL A 36 26.98 -0.94 -7.04
CA VAL A 36 27.10 0.49 -7.39
C VAL A 36 25.74 1.12 -7.66
N LEU A 37 24.78 0.34 -8.17
CA LEU A 37 23.40 0.82 -8.40
C LEU A 37 22.67 1.11 -7.08
N GLY A 38 23.09 0.48 -5.97
CA GLY A 38 22.45 0.63 -4.67
C GLY A 38 21.05 0.01 -4.64
N LYS A 39 20.30 0.29 -3.56
CA LYS A 39 18.85 0.03 -3.56
C LYS A 39 18.21 1.02 -4.52
N ALA A 40 17.28 0.55 -5.35
CA ALA A 40 16.56 1.49 -6.19
C ALA A 40 15.88 2.55 -5.29
N PRO A 41 15.87 3.83 -5.70
CA PRO A 41 15.17 4.87 -4.98
C PRO A 41 13.66 4.65 -5.18
N TYR A 42 13.10 3.68 -4.47
CA TYR A 42 11.68 3.38 -4.53
C TYR A 42 10.93 4.47 -3.78
N ASP A 43 10.34 5.39 -4.52
CA ASP A 43 9.24 6.21 -4.06
C ASP A 43 8.02 5.79 -4.87
N LEU A 44 7.39 4.72 -4.41
CA LEU A 44 6.15 4.24 -4.97
C LEU A 44 5.03 5.17 -4.51
N PHE A 45 4.21 5.63 -5.45
CA PHE A 45 3.08 6.50 -5.14
C PHE A 45 1.93 6.20 -6.09
N ILE A 46 0.73 6.58 -5.66
CA ILE A 46 -0.44 6.61 -6.54
C ILE A 46 -0.77 8.06 -6.86
N LYS A 47 -1.20 8.30 -8.11
CA LYS A 47 -1.68 9.60 -8.56
C LYS A 47 -3.17 9.56 -8.77
N VAL A 48 -3.88 10.41 -8.07
CA VAL A 48 -5.32 10.60 -8.26
C VAL A 48 -5.51 11.43 -9.52
N LEU A 49 -6.05 10.82 -10.59
CA LEU A 49 -6.07 11.45 -11.91
C LEU A 49 -6.93 12.71 -12.00
N ASN A 50 -8.06 12.77 -11.28
CA ASN A 50 -8.99 13.89 -11.39
C ASN A 50 -8.53 15.14 -10.62
N THR A 51 -7.84 14.98 -9.49
CA THR A 51 -7.30 16.10 -8.70
C THR A 51 -5.83 16.39 -9.01
N GLY A 52 -5.11 15.40 -9.56
CA GLY A 52 -3.66 15.46 -9.76
C GLY A 52 -2.85 15.24 -8.48
N HIS A 53 -3.49 14.95 -7.34
CA HIS A 53 -2.82 14.71 -6.07
C HIS A 53 -2.04 13.39 -6.10
N GLU A 54 -0.92 13.38 -5.41
CA GLU A 54 -0.04 12.21 -5.28
C GLU A 54 -0.05 11.75 -3.82
N VAL A 55 -0.15 10.43 -3.62
CA VAL A 55 -0.12 9.78 -2.30
C VAL A 55 1.11 8.89 -2.25
N HIS A 56 2.05 9.25 -1.39
CA HIS A 56 3.33 8.58 -1.21
C HIS A 56 3.38 7.82 0.12
N PHE A 57 4.45 7.04 0.32
CA PHE A 57 4.81 6.52 1.63
C PHE A 57 5.29 7.64 2.57
N ALA A 58 5.06 7.45 3.87
CA ALA A 58 5.61 8.31 4.91
C ALA A 58 7.15 8.23 4.95
N GLY A 59 7.78 9.27 5.47
CA GLY A 59 9.24 9.41 5.68
C GLY A 59 9.97 10.22 4.61
N LYS A 60 9.25 10.83 3.65
CA LYS A 60 9.88 11.54 2.52
C LYS A 60 9.37 12.97 2.29
N TYR A 61 8.09 13.23 2.54
CA TYR A 61 7.46 14.50 2.20
C TYR A 61 6.88 15.16 3.44
N TYR A 62 7.37 16.36 3.76
CA TYR A 62 7.05 17.08 4.99
C TYR A 62 6.33 18.40 4.71
N GLY A 63 5.47 18.81 5.64
CA GLY A 63 4.85 20.14 5.70
C GLY A 63 5.85 21.22 6.13
N GLU A 64 5.40 22.48 6.11
CA GLU A 64 6.20 23.61 6.60
C GLU A 64 6.44 23.55 8.11
N ASP A 65 5.53 22.90 8.83
CA ASP A 65 5.61 22.57 10.26
C ASP A 65 6.54 21.39 10.57
N GLY A 66 7.08 20.73 9.54
CA GLY A 66 7.93 19.54 9.68
C GLY A 66 7.15 18.24 9.91
N ALA A 67 5.81 18.26 9.92
CA ALA A 67 4.99 17.05 10.00
C ALA A 67 5.04 16.28 8.67
N ASP A 68 4.99 14.94 8.72
CA ASP A 68 4.91 14.15 7.50
C ASP A 68 3.51 14.26 6.87
N ARG A 69 3.44 14.43 5.55
CA ARG A 69 2.16 14.66 4.85
C ARG A 69 1.31 13.42 4.67
N TYR A 70 1.89 12.24 4.84
CA TYR A 70 1.27 10.94 4.56
C TYR A 70 1.15 10.09 5.82
N ILE A 71 1.23 10.73 6.98
CA ILE A 71 0.89 10.18 8.29
C ILE A 71 -0.10 11.12 8.96
N ASP A 72 -1.08 10.60 9.70
CA ASP A 72 -1.91 11.45 10.54
C ASP A 72 -1.26 11.73 11.92
N ASP A 73 -1.90 12.58 12.71
CA ASP A 73 -1.42 12.97 14.05
C ASP A 73 -1.35 11.80 15.05
N ALA A 74 -2.03 10.69 14.77
CA ALA A 74 -1.98 9.47 15.58
C ALA A 74 -0.88 8.49 15.10
N GLY A 75 -0.22 8.78 13.98
CA GLY A 75 0.81 7.96 13.38
C GLY A 75 0.31 7.05 12.25
N PHE A 76 -0.94 7.19 11.80
CA PHE A 76 -1.53 6.30 10.80
C PHE A 76 -1.07 6.65 9.39
N PRO A 77 -0.39 5.72 8.67
CA PRO A 77 0.12 6.01 7.34
C PRO A 77 -0.95 5.87 6.25
N TRP A 78 -0.81 6.65 5.18
CA TRP A 78 -1.69 6.57 4.00
C TRP A 78 -1.35 5.42 3.05
N ALA A 79 -0.15 4.83 3.18
CA ALA A 79 0.33 3.74 2.34
C ALA A 79 1.15 2.72 3.15
N LEU A 80 0.96 1.44 2.85
CA LEU A 80 1.62 0.31 3.49
C LEU A 80 2.29 -0.59 2.46
N MET A 81 3.47 -1.09 2.80
CA MET A 81 4.21 -2.07 2.01
C MET A 81 4.16 -3.39 2.77
N VAL A 82 3.34 -4.31 2.28
CA VAL A 82 3.23 -5.66 2.84
C VAL A 82 4.25 -6.55 2.12
N PRO A 83 5.10 -7.29 2.85
CA PRO A 83 6.25 -8.00 2.27
C PRO A 83 5.88 -9.31 1.57
N ASP A 84 4.61 -9.74 1.64
CA ASP A 84 4.12 -10.98 1.04
C ASP A 84 2.74 -10.77 0.39
N TYR A 85 2.25 -11.83 -0.26
CA TYR A 85 0.87 -11.95 -0.66
C TYR A 85 -0.04 -11.81 0.56
N TRP A 86 -1.05 -10.95 0.42
CA TRP A 86 -2.07 -10.75 1.44
C TRP A 86 -3.45 -10.66 0.79
N GLN A 87 -4.47 -10.86 1.60
CA GLN A 87 -5.85 -10.74 1.16
C GLN A 87 -6.33 -9.32 1.39
N TRP A 88 -6.68 -8.62 0.32
CA TRP A 88 -7.15 -7.24 0.43
C TRP A 88 -8.47 -7.16 1.20
N PRO A 89 -8.64 -6.23 2.17
CA PRO A 89 -9.94 -5.97 2.77
C PRO A 89 -11.00 -5.68 1.70
N TYR A 90 -12.24 -6.11 1.95
CA TYR A 90 -13.36 -5.74 1.07
C TYR A 90 -13.50 -4.21 1.02
N GLU A 91 -13.99 -3.71 -0.10
CA GLU A 91 -14.29 -2.29 -0.29
C GLU A 91 -15.15 -1.76 0.86
N ARG A 92 -14.70 -0.67 1.49
CA ARG A 92 -15.32 -0.01 2.67
C ARG A 92 -15.32 -0.85 3.96
N ALA A 93 -14.71 -2.03 3.98
CA ALA A 93 -14.42 -2.74 5.22
C ALA A 93 -13.23 -2.10 5.92
N ASN A 94 -13.22 -2.14 7.26
CA ASN A 94 -12.08 -1.64 8.02
C ASN A 94 -10.96 -2.70 8.00
N ILE A 95 -9.70 -2.25 7.86
CA ILE A 95 -8.54 -3.14 7.97
C ILE A 95 -8.49 -3.84 9.34
N HIS A 96 -8.94 -3.18 10.40
CA HIS A 96 -8.99 -3.76 11.76
C HIS A 96 -9.95 -4.96 11.85
N ASP A 97 -11.00 -5.00 11.03
CA ASP A 97 -11.92 -6.14 10.99
C ASP A 97 -11.31 -7.34 10.23
N GLY A 98 -10.56 -7.05 9.16
CA GLY A 98 -9.87 -8.06 8.36
C GLY A 98 -8.60 -8.59 8.99
N TYR A 99 -7.92 -7.77 9.80
CA TYR A 99 -6.64 -8.06 10.42
C TYR A 99 -6.59 -7.48 11.84
N PRO A 100 -7.10 -8.22 12.85
CA PRO A 100 -7.16 -7.70 14.22
C PRO A 100 -5.80 -7.34 14.83
N GLU A 101 -4.73 -8.04 14.44
CA GLU A 101 -3.36 -7.77 14.91
C GLU A 101 -2.74 -6.51 14.27
N PHE A 102 -3.43 -5.89 13.31
CA PHE A 102 -2.97 -4.65 12.69
C PHE A 102 -2.84 -3.51 13.71
N ASP A 103 -3.70 -3.46 14.74
CA ASP A 103 -3.62 -2.43 15.78
C ASP A 103 -2.33 -2.54 16.61
N ASP A 104 -1.95 -3.75 17.01
CA ASP A 104 -0.71 -3.99 17.74
C ASP A 104 0.51 -3.60 16.89
N TRP A 105 0.45 -3.85 15.59
CA TRP A 105 1.49 -3.42 14.66
C TRP A 105 1.52 -1.88 14.51
N TYR A 106 0.37 -1.27 14.31
CA TYR A 106 0.20 0.17 14.10
C TYR A 106 0.63 0.98 15.33
N LEU A 107 0.07 0.66 16.50
CA LEU A 107 0.33 1.37 17.75
C LEU A 107 1.78 1.21 18.24
N SER A 108 2.47 0.15 17.81
CA SER A 108 3.89 -0.08 18.13
C SER A 108 4.85 0.55 17.12
N ALA A 109 4.34 1.26 16.10
CA ALA A 109 5.12 1.74 14.95
C ALA A 109 5.91 0.61 14.25
N GLY A 110 5.27 -0.56 14.10
CA GLY A 110 5.81 -1.73 13.41
C GLY A 110 6.81 -2.58 14.20
N GLN A 111 6.93 -2.35 15.51
CA GLN A 111 7.83 -3.13 16.38
C GLN A 111 7.23 -4.47 16.81
N THR A 112 5.92 -4.57 16.93
CA THR A 112 5.19 -5.81 17.29
C THR A 112 4.25 -6.26 16.18
N ALA A 113 3.77 -7.51 16.25
CA ALA A 113 2.86 -8.10 15.27
C ALA A 113 3.34 -7.96 13.81
N GLN A 114 4.63 -8.16 13.55
CA GLN A 114 5.25 -7.93 12.23
C GLN A 114 4.73 -8.83 11.10
N ASN A 115 3.93 -9.83 11.46
CA ASN A 115 3.29 -10.81 10.59
C ASN A 115 1.75 -10.70 10.65
N TRP A 116 1.20 -9.57 11.08
CA TRP A 116 -0.25 -9.34 11.22
C TRP A 116 -1.04 -9.68 9.94
N TYR A 117 -0.42 -9.50 8.77
CA TYR A 117 -1.01 -9.75 7.45
C TYR A 117 -1.19 -11.24 7.12
N ASP A 118 -0.64 -12.15 7.93
CA ASP A 118 -0.83 -13.61 7.76
C ASP A 118 -2.16 -14.10 8.36
N SER A 119 -2.77 -13.30 9.26
CA SER A 119 -3.89 -13.69 10.11
C SER A 119 -5.22 -13.08 9.64
N ALA A 120 -5.60 -13.30 8.38
CA ALA A 120 -6.78 -12.68 7.79
C ALA A 120 -8.12 -13.29 8.28
N VAL A 121 -9.12 -12.43 8.53
CA VAL A 121 -10.49 -12.84 8.83
C VAL A 121 -11.31 -12.88 7.53
N SER A 122 -11.59 -14.09 7.05
CA SER A 122 -12.17 -14.35 5.72
C SER A 122 -13.48 -13.60 5.38
N ASP A 123 -14.30 -13.26 6.37
CA ASP A 123 -15.55 -12.51 6.16
C ASP A 123 -15.34 -11.04 5.74
N TYR A 124 -14.12 -10.53 5.97
CA TYR A 124 -13.74 -9.13 5.77
C TYR A 124 -12.68 -8.93 4.68
N VAL A 125 -12.11 -10.02 4.15
CA VAL A 125 -11.09 -9.96 3.11
C VAL A 125 -11.53 -10.64 1.82
N PHE A 126 -11.06 -10.10 0.71
CA PHE A 126 -11.24 -10.65 -0.61
C PHE A 126 -10.46 -11.98 -0.74
N PRO A 127 -11.04 -13.02 -1.35
CA PRO A 127 -10.36 -14.30 -1.49
C PRO A 127 -9.07 -14.16 -2.31
N ALA A 128 -7.97 -14.70 -1.78
CA ALA A 128 -6.78 -14.97 -2.56
C ALA A 128 -7.04 -16.15 -3.52
N ASN A 129 -6.29 -16.19 -4.62
CA ASN A 129 -6.34 -17.26 -5.61
C ASN A 129 -5.34 -18.37 -5.27
#